data_AF-A0A0D2MQY7-F1
#
_entry.id   AF-A0A0D2MQY7-F1
#
_cell.length_a   1.000
_cell.length_b   1.000
_cell.length_c   1.000
_cell.angle_alpha   90.00
_cell.angle_beta   90.00
_cell.angle_gamma   90.00
#
_symmetry.space_group_name_H-M   'P 1'
#
loop_
_entity.id
_entity.type
_entity.pdbx_description
1 polymer ?
#
loop_
_entity_poly.entity_id
_entity_poly.type
_entity_poly.pdbx_seq_one_letter_code
_entity_poly.pdbx_strand_id
1 'polypeptide(L)'
;MHQANLNVEGTNKATGYSLAMRWIERVLTRVTAWVTWPVRSLKLDDLMALYRRREARDNCKLSYRLEVATASGAVQAVTVRSGGGACQAPLTVGAAASAAGGARDAVEAAAPVYRFDLAAGAVLRVATSGMAWAVPAAA
;
A
#
# COMPACT_ATOMS: atom_id res chain seq x y z
N MET A 1 -0.64 -8.98 -23.11
CA MET A 1 -1.40 -10.15 -23.62
C MET A 1 -2.21 -9.69 -24.82
N HIS A 2 -2.45 -10.57 -25.81
CA HIS A 2 -3.27 -10.26 -26.98
C HIS A 2 -4.45 -11.24 -27.08
N GLN A 3 -5.44 -10.91 -27.91
CA GLN A 3 -6.68 -11.66 -28.08
C GLN A 3 -6.45 -13.13 -28.47
N ALA A 4 -5.41 -13.41 -29.28
CA ALA A 4 -5.08 -14.78 -29.68
C ALA A 4 -4.73 -15.70 -28.49
N ASN A 5 -4.22 -15.13 -27.39
CA ASN A 5 -3.81 -15.88 -26.20
C ASN A 5 -5.00 -16.35 -25.36
N LEU A 6 -6.22 -15.92 -25.68
CA LEU A 6 -7.45 -16.27 -24.97
C LEU A 6 -8.15 -17.51 -25.58
N ASN A 7 -7.59 -18.12 -26.63
CA ASN A 7 -8.21 -19.29 -27.25
C ASN A 7 -8.22 -20.50 -26.30
N VAL A 8 -9.42 -20.89 -25.86
CA VAL A 8 -9.69 -22.07 -25.02
C VAL A 8 -10.20 -23.26 -25.86
N GLU A 9 -10.97 -22.98 -26.91
CA GLU A 9 -11.69 -23.98 -27.71
C GLU A 9 -10.88 -24.56 -28.89
N GLY A 10 -9.65 -24.09 -29.10
CA GLY A 10 -8.74 -24.61 -30.13
C GLY A 10 -7.91 -25.81 -29.68
N THR A 11 -6.60 -25.76 -29.92
CA THR A 11 -5.60 -26.77 -29.54
C THR A 11 -5.55 -27.11 -28.05
N ASN A 12 -6.22 -26.33 -27.19
CA ASN A 12 -6.26 -26.50 -25.74
C ASN A 12 -7.54 -27.18 -25.21
N LYS A 13 -8.46 -27.65 -26.07
CA LYS A 13 -9.73 -28.30 -25.65
C LYS A 13 -9.54 -29.37 -24.58
N ALA A 14 -8.47 -30.16 -24.67
CA ALA A 14 -8.19 -31.25 -23.73
C ALA A 14 -7.87 -30.76 -22.30
N THR A 15 -7.40 -29.53 -22.14
CA THR A 15 -7.07 -28.93 -20.83
C THR A 15 -8.07 -27.89 -20.34
N GLY A 16 -8.88 -27.32 -21.24
CA GLY A 16 -9.82 -26.25 -20.89
C GLY A 16 -9.19 -24.90 -20.52
N TYR A 17 -7.87 -24.73 -20.66
CA TYR A 17 -7.15 -23.49 -20.30
C TYR A 17 -6.49 -22.84 -21.51
N SER A 18 -6.69 -21.53 -21.69
CA SER A 18 -5.94 -20.72 -22.66
C SER A 18 -4.48 -20.49 -22.23
N LEU A 19 -3.62 -20.05 -23.16
CA LEU A 19 -2.24 -19.68 -22.84
C LEU A 19 -2.19 -18.58 -21.78
N ALA A 20 -3.11 -17.61 -21.86
CA ALA A 20 -3.21 -16.53 -20.89
C ALA A 20 -3.55 -17.06 -19.48
N MET A 21 -4.52 -17.96 -19.37
CA MET A 21 -4.90 -18.57 -18.08
C MET A 21 -3.75 -19.35 -17.46
N ARG A 22 -3.07 -20.21 -18.25
CA ARG A 22 -1.92 -20.97 -17.79
C ARG A 22 -0.81 -20.08 -17.25
N TRP A 23 -0.53 -18.96 -17.93
CA TRP A 23 0.48 -18.01 -17.47
C TRP A 23 0.06 -17.33 -16.16
N ILE A 24 -1.18 -16.83 -16.09
CA ILE A 24 -1.72 -16.17 -14.89
C ILE A 24 -1.67 -17.14 -13.70
N GLU A 25 -2.12 -18.38 -13.87
CA GLU A 25 -2.08 -19.40 -12.82
C GLU A 25 -0.66 -19.65 -12.30
N ARG A 26 0.30 -19.86 -13.20
CA ARG A 26 1.69 -20.12 -12.79
C ARG A 26 2.29 -18.95 -12.03
N VAL A 27 2.02 -17.72 -12.46
CA VAL A 27 2.49 -16.51 -11.77
C VAL A 27 1.84 -16.39 -10.40
N LEU A 28 0.50 -16.52 -10.32
CA LEU A 28 -0.21 -16.40 -9.06
C LEU A 28 0.20 -17.50 -8.07
N THR A 29 0.27 -18.76 -8.49
CA THR A 29 0.76 -19.87 -7.65
C THR A 29 2.15 -19.60 -7.10
N ARG A 30 3.06 -19.02 -7.91
CA ARG A 30 4.41 -18.71 -7.42
C ARG A 30 4.39 -17.54 -6.44
N VAL A 31 3.66 -16.47 -6.72
CA VAL A 31 3.57 -15.30 -5.82
C VAL A 31 2.96 -15.70 -4.48
N THR A 32 1.84 -16.42 -4.50
CA THR A 32 1.13 -16.82 -3.27
C THR A 32 1.83 -17.93 -2.49
N ALA A 33 2.84 -18.60 -3.07
CA ALA A 33 3.72 -19.49 -2.33
C ALA A 33 4.70 -18.75 -1.40
N TRP A 34 4.99 -17.46 -1.67
CA TRP A 34 5.95 -16.67 -0.90
C TRP A 34 5.29 -15.61 -0.01
N VAL A 35 4.16 -15.05 -0.44
CA VAL A 35 3.47 -13.96 0.28
C VAL A 35 1.97 -14.19 0.33
N THR A 36 1.33 -13.71 1.39
CA THR A 36 -0.13 -13.76 1.57
C THR A 36 -0.83 -12.45 1.15
N TRP A 37 -0.14 -11.60 0.39
CA TRP A 37 -0.66 -10.30 -0.02
C TRP A 37 -1.82 -10.42 -1.00
N PRO A 38 -2.84 -9.55 -0.89
CA PRO A 38 -3.96 -9.53 -1.82
C PRO A 38 -3.52 -9.08 -3.22
N VAL A 39 -3.96 -9.79 -4.25
CA VAL A 39 -3.76 -9.37 -5.65
C VAL A 39 -4.97 -8.58 -6.11
N ARG A 40 -4.77 -7.31 -6.48
CA ARG A 40 -5.84 -6.40 -6.93
C ARG A 40 -5.62 -5.98 -8.38
N SER A 41 -6.60 -6.27 -9.22
CA SER A 41 -6.69 -5.72 -10.58
C SER A 41 -7.36 -4.35 -10.54
N LEU A 42 -6.81 -3.41 -11.31
CA LEU A 42 -7.33 -2.05 -11.46
C LEU A 42 -7.65 -1.77 -12.93
N LYS A 43 -8.68 -0.96 -13.19
CA LYS A 43 -8.93 -0.44 -14.56
C LYS A 43 -7.78 0.47 -14.97
N LEU A 44 -7.59 0.66 -16.28
CA LEU A 44 -6.52 1.51 -16.79
C LEU A 44 -6.61 2.95 -16.27
N ASP A 45 -7.82 3.51 -16.19
CA ASP A 45 -8.04 4.85 -15.64
C ASP A 45 -7.66 4.94 -14.15
N ASP A 46 -7.99 3.91 -13.37
CA ASP A 46 -7.63 3.82 -11.95
C ASP A 46 -6.11 3.66 -11.76
N LEU A 47 -5.44 2.93 -12.67
CA LEU A 47 -3.99 2.81 -12.71
C LEU A 47 -3.34 4.17 -13.02
N MET A 48 -3.85 4.89 -14.02
CA MET A 48 -3.38 6.24 -14.34
C MET A 48 -3.55 7.19 -13.15
N ALA A 49 -4.71 7.17 -12.50
CA ALA A 49 -4.96 7.95 -11.29
C ALA A 49 -4.02 7.55 -10.13
N LEU A 50 -3.66 6.27 -10.01
CA LEU A 50 -2.69 5.81 -9.02
C LEU A 50 -1.28 6.33 -9.33
N TYR A 51 -0.84 6.31 -10.60
CA TYR A 51 0.46 6.83 -11.00
C TYR A 51 0.57 8.33 -10.75
N ARG A 52 -0.45 9.13 -11.13
CA ARG A 52 -0.48 10.57 -10.85
C ARG A 52 -0.43 10.88 -9.35
N ARG A 53 -1.13 10.09 -8.53
CA ARG A 53 -1.08 10.22 -7.06
C ARG A 53 0.32 9.92 -6.51
N ARG A 54 1.04 8.94 -7.07
CA ARG A 54 2.43 8.66 -6.68
C ARG A 54 3.37 9.79 -7.08
N GLU A 55 3.23 10.30 -8.30
CA GLU A 55 4.00 11.47 -8.77
C GLU A 55 3.79 12.68 -7.85
N ALA A 56 2.54 13.02 -7.54
CA ALA A 56 2.22 14.12 -6.62
C ALA A 56 2.82 13.91 -5.22
N ARG A 57 2.74 12.68 -4.69
CA ARG A 57 3.34 12.32 -3.39
C ARG A 57 4.86 12.48 -3.39
N ASP A 58 5.54 12.07 -4.46
CA ASP A 58 7.00 12.15 -4.54
C ASP A 58 7.44 13.63 -4.65
N ASN A 59 6.73 14.44 -5.43
CA ASN A 59 6.92 15.91 -5.50
C ASN A 59 6.63 16.64 -4.18
N CYS A 60 5.83 16.02 -3.31
CA CYS A 60 5.47 16.52 -1.98
C CYS A 60 6.64 16.50 -1.00
N LYS A 61 7.69 15.71 -1.28
CA LYS A 61 8.89 15.56 -0.42
C LYS A 61 8.52 15.27 1.03
N LEU A 62 7.67 14.26 1.22
CA LEU A 62 7.12 13.92 2.53
C LEU A 62 8.22 13.55 3.53
N SER A 63 8.08 14.02 4.76
CA SER A 63 8.87 13.55 5.91
C SER A 63 7.97 13.15 7.07
N TYR A 64 8.44 12.18 7.85
CA TYR A 64 7.70 11.60 8.97
C TYR A 64 8.57 11.68 10.23
N ARG A 65 7.94 12.01 11.35
CA ARG A 65 8.55 11.99 12.68
C ARG A 65 7.64 11.24 13.64
N LEU A 66 8.17 10.23 14.31
CA LEU A 66 7.46 9.50 15.35
C LEU A 66 7.59 10.21 16.68
N GLU A 67 6.49 10.31 17.42
CA GLU A 67 6.45 10.71 18.83
C GLU A 67 6.33 9.45 19.67
N VAL A 68 7.44 9.06 20.31
CA VAL A 68 7.53 7.84 21.10
C VAL A 68 7.60 8.19 22.57
N ALA A 69 6.75 7.53 23.37
CA ALA A 69 6.79 7.62 24.82
C ALA A 69 8.04 6.91 25.34
N THR A 70 8.93 7.64 26.04
CA THR A 70 10.19 7.09 26.55
C THR A 70 10.00 5.95 27.55
N ALA A 71 8.93 5.99 28.35
CA ALA A 71 8.66 5.00 29.40
C ALA A 71 8.10 3.67 28.86
N SER A 72 7.29 3.69 27.80
CA SER A 72 6.58 2.51 27.30
C SER A 72 7.01 2.07 25.89
N GLY A 73 7.80 2.89 25.19
CA GLY A 73 8.10 2.68 23.77
C GLY A 73 6.88 2.83 22.85
N ALA A 74 5.72 3.25 23.37
CA ALA A 74 4.51 3.40 22.58
C ALA A 74 4.61 4.60 21.64
N VAL A 75 4.25 4.42 20.37
CA VAL A 75 4.14 5.53 19.42
C VAL A 75 2.80 6.22 19.61
N GLN A 76 2.83 7.43 20.16
CA GLN A 76 1.65 8.21 20.51
C GLN A 76 1.11 9.01 19.32
N ALA A 77 2.00 9.46 18.46
CA ALA A 77 1.65 10.18 17.26
C ALA A 77 2.72 10.07 16.17
N VAL A 78 2.30 10.38 14.95
CA VAL A 78 3.19 10.56 13.80
C VAL A 78 2.95 11.97 13.24
N THR A 79 3.99 12.78 13.20
CA THR A 79 3.97 14.06 12.50
C THR A 79 4.39 13.84 11.07
N VAL A 80 3.52 14.20 10.13
CA VAL A 80 3.75 14.14 8.68
C VAL A 80 3.87 15.56 8.15
N ARG A 81 4.90 15.81 7.34
CA ARG A 81 5.15 17.13 6.75
C ARG A 81 5.28 17.03 5.24
N SER A 82 4.64 17.96 4.53
CA SER A 82 4.97 18.25 3.12
C SER A 82 6.14 19.24 3.07
N GLY A 83 7.21 18.85 2.38
CA GLY A 83 8.35 19.73 2.07
C GLY A 83 8.21 20.43 0.72
N GLY A 84 7.11 20.20 0.01
CA GLY A 84 6.89 20.65 -1.37
C GLY A 84 5.41 20.89 -1.66
N GLY A 85 4.92 20.32 -2.77
CA GLY A 85 3.55 20.48 -3.25
C GLY A 85 2.47 19.90 -2.34
N ALA A 86 1.21 20.00 -2.78
CA ALA A 86 0.09 19.33 -2.11
C ALA A 86 0.01 17.86 -2.55
N CYS A 87 -0.35 16.97 -1.63
CA CYS A 87 -0.50 15.54 -1.93
C CYS A 87 -1.30 14.80 -0.87
N GLN A 88 -1.49 13.51 -1.11
CA GLN A 88 -2.05 12.58 -0.16
C GLN A 88 -0.92 11.74 0.47
N ALA A 89 -0.62 11.95 1.75
CA ALA A 89 0.40 11.21 2.47
C ALA A 89 -0.15 9.87 3.01
N PRO A 90 0.49 8.73 2.68
CA PRO A 90 0.15 7.45 3.27
C PRO A 90 0.80 7.26 4.64
N LEU A 91 0.10 6.59 5.56
CA LEU A 91 0.62 6.09 6.82
C LEU A 91 0.17 4.62 6.96
N THR A 92 1.12 3.70 6.80
CA THR A 92 0.89 2.28 7.02
C THR A 92 1.09 1.95 8.49
N VAL A 93 0.15 1.24 9.09
CA VAL A 93 0.23 0.80 10.50
C VAL A 93 0.06 -0.71 10.58
N GLY A 94 0.43 -1.34 11.70
CA GLY A 94 0.21 -2.77 11.92
C GLY A 94 -1.26 -3.12 12.14
N ALA A 95 -1.60 -4.41 12.04
CA ALA A 95 -2.97 -4.91 12.13
C ALA A 95 -3.79 -4.43 13.34
N ALA A 96 -3.14 -4.36 14.52
CA ALA A 96 -3.76 -3.94 15.78
C ALA A 96 -3.65 -2.43 16.04
N ALA A 97 -3.00 -1.69 15.15
CA ALA A 97 -2.76 -0.27 15.28
C ALA A 97 -3.80 0.56 14.52
N SER A 98 -3.97 1.80 14.94
CA SER A 98 -4.83 2.75 14.25
C SER A 98 -4.25 4.17 14.25
N ALA A 99 -4.69 4.95 13.29
CA ALA A 99 -4.38 6.37 13.16
C ALA A 99 -5.69 7.17 13.16
N ALA A 100 -5.68 8.32 13.82
CA ALA A 100 -6.84 9.20 13.90
C ALA A 100 -7.03 9.97 12.59
N GLY A 101 -8.19 9.82 11.96
CA GLY A 101 -8.56 10.49 10.71
C GLY A 101 -7.98 9.82 9.46
N GLY A 102 -8.04 10.54 8.33
CA GLY A 102 -7.59 10.06 7.03
C GLY A 102 -8.50 8.99 6.41
N ALA A 103 -8.38 8.80 5.10
CA ALA A 103 -9.08 7.74 4.39
C ALA A 103 -8.36 6.39 4.61
N ARG A 104 -9.04 5.43 5.24
CA ARG A 104 -8.49 4.11 5.54
C ARG A 104 -8.65 3.15 4.37
N ASP A 105 -7.57 2.48 3.99
CA ASP A 105 -7.52 1.39 3.02
C ASP A 105 -7.03 0.13 3.72
N ALA A 106 -7.91 -0.85 3.81
CA ALA A 106 -7.67 -2.09 4.55
C ALA A 106 -7.80 -3.33 3.65
N VAL A 107 -7.49 -3.16 2.36
CA VAL A 107 -7.38 -4.31 1.44
C VAL A 107 -6.35 -5.32 1.98
N GLU A 108 -5.24 -4.85 2.55
CA GLU A 108 -4.33 -5.65 3.35
C GLU A 108 -4.60 -5.41 4.85
N ALA A 109 -5.41 -6.27 5.47
CA ALA A 109 -5.81 -6.10 6.88
C ALA A 109 -4.63 -6.14 7.87
N ALA A 110 -3.54 -6.81 7.49
CA ALA A 110 -2.32 -6.87 8.31
C ALA A 110 -1.53 -5.55 8.33
N ALA A 111 -1.72 -4.72 7.30
CA ALA A 111 -0.99 -3.48 7.09
C ALA A 111 -1.91 -2.39 6.49
N PRO A 112 -2.97 -1.95 7.20
CA PRO A 112 -3.86 -0.93 6.70
C PRO A 112 -3.13 0.40 6.46
N VAL A 113 -3.51 1.08 5.38
CA VAL A 113 -2.93 2.37 4.98
C VAL A 113 -3.95 3.47 5.21
N TYR A 114 -3.59 4.46 6.03
CA TYR A 114 -4.35 5.69 6.21
C TYR A 114 -3.80 6.76 5.29
N ARG A 115 -4.68 7.50 4.61
CA ARG A 115 -4.29 8.51 3.63
C ARG A 115 -4.79 9.89 4.04
N PHE A 116 -3.87 10.84 4.17
CA PHE A 116 -4.13 12.20 4.65
C PHE A 116 -3.85 13.21 3.57
N ASP A 117 -4.80 14.11 3.29
CA ASP A 117 -4.58 15.20 2.36
C ASP A 117 -3.76 16.30 3.06
N LEU A 118 -2.68 16.72 2.41
CA LEU A 118 -1.75 17.74 2.88
C LEU A 118 -1.66 18.84 1.82
N ALA A 119 -1.87 20.07 2.24
CA ALA A 119 -1.51 21.24 1.44
C ALA A 119 0.02 21.38 1.33
N ALA A 120 0.47 22.18 0.37
CA ALA A 120 1.89 22.49 0.21
C ALA A 120 2.47 23.11 1.49
N GLY A 121 3.60 22.57 1.97
CA GLY A 121 4.24 23.03 3.21
C GLY A 121 3.51 22.68 4.51
N ALA A 122 2.37 21.98 4.45
CA ALA A 122 1.58 21.65 5.63
C ALA A 122 2.29 20.65 6.55
N VAL A 123 2.00 20.76 7.85
CA VAL A 123 2.41 19.83 8.89
C VAL A 123 1.15 19.30 9.57
N LEU A 124 1.02 17.98 9.64
CA LEU A 124 -0.10 17.30 10.27
C LEU A 124 0.42 16.36 11.35
N ARG A 125 -0.08 16.51 12.57
CA ARG A 125 0.14 15.56 13.65
C ARG A 125 -1.02 14.56 13.70
N VAL A 126 -0.72 13.29 13.51
CA VAL A 126 -1.68 12.19 13.52
C VAL A 126 -1.53 11.40 14.81
N ALA A 127 -2.55 11.42 15.67
CA ALA A 127 -2.55 10.57 16.87
C ALA A 127 -2.67 9.10 16.49
N THR A 128 -1.95 8.23 17.19
CA THR A 128 -1.89 6.79 16.90
C THR A 128 -2.10 5.95 18.14
N SER A 129 -2.60 4.73 17.96
CA SER A 129 -2.76 3.73 19.01
C SER A 129 -2.30 2.35 18.55
N GLY A 130 -1.93 1.47 19.48
CA GLY A 130 -1.53 0.09 19.19
C GLY A 130 -0.19 -0.07 18.48
N MET A 131 0.64 0.97 18.44
CA MET A 131 1.98 0.94 17.85
C MET A 131 3.05 1.00 18.93
N ALA A 132 4.07 0.15 18.83
CA ALA A 132 5.24 0.16 19.69
C ALA A 132 6.51 0.33 18.84
N TRP A 133 7.40 1.20 19.28
CA TRP A 133 8.73 1.38 18.73
C TRP A 133 9.74 0.71 19.65
N ALA A 134 10.52 -0.21 19.08
CA ALA A 134 11.69 -0.78 19.74
C ALA A 134 12.93 -0.34 18.97
N VAL A 135 13.95 0.15 19.68
CA VAL A 135 15.28 0.32 19.10
C VAL A 135 15.84 -1.10 18.89
N PRO A 136 16.33 -1.47 17.68
CA PRO A 136 16.99 -2.74 17.48
C PRO A 136 18.13 -2.89 18.51
N ALA A 137 18.29 -4.08 19.10
CA ALA A 137 19.46 -4.35 19.93
C ALA A 137 20.72 -4.05 19.10
N ALA A 138 21.68 -3.34 19.69
CA ALA A 138 22.96 -3.08 19.04
C ALA A 138 23.59 -4.44 18.67
N ALA A 139 23.89 -4.63 17.39
CA ALA A 139 24.58 -5.80 16.88
C ALA A 139 26.05 -5.81 17.31
#